data_AF-I8V1D8-F1
#
_entry.id   AF-I8V1D8-F1
#
_cell.length_a   1.000
_cell.length_b   1.000
_cell.length_c   1.000
_cell.angle_alpha   90.00
_cell.angle_beta   90.00
_cell.angle_gamma   90.00
#
_symmetry.space_group_name_H-M   'P 1'
#
loop_
_entity.id
_entity.type
_entity.pdbx_description
1 polymer ?
#
loop_
_entity_poly.entity_id
_entity_poly.type
_entity_poly.pdbx_seq_one_letter_code
_entity_poly.pdbx_strand_id
1 'polypeptide(L)'
;MAKILILPPEMIHSPLNLTVMQEVNPAAQGSENATQEQGYLMAYDKKEQKAKGVKGIAANGELETLEASERNKGQFVRVDRFGNFFTNFGKNFLYQYNNPTRFSLYRMEENTPVEQAARKIEEAQRPENEAVRRELSKNNRIYNNHFFNEREINWQQAERYGLTPEVLKQTGDMEKLLQGRQSGIAYDISMNTELGRQKGDAKLSLFRDENGAVKFDLHFIRQAPKVGQEYRGYKLEEDVLEALNRTGNAGRIVNLVTDYRTRETKPCYLSKDPVTNEMFFLPADQARCPRKIKDYALSDKEYADYAAGKEIPIEFKSSNGKVYRTSIQMSAAERGTEFLWERSTLKPEKKQGQEQTAGLKETAGKPARQTRQTITPKM
;
A
#
# COMPACT_ATOMS: atom_id res chain seq x y z
N MET A 1 -56.12 -23.02 -34.86
CA MET A 1 -55.84 -24.47 -34.84
C MET A 1 -54.45 -24.71 -35.41
N ALA A 2 -53.55 -25.30 -34.61
CA ALA A 2 -52.51 -26.28 -34.97
C ALA A 2 -51.56 -26.44 -33.77
N LYS A 3 -51.57 -27.64 -33.18
CA LYS A 3 -50.69 -28.13 -32.10
C LYS A 3 -49.31 -28.49 -32.68
N ILE A 4 -48.28 -28.50 -31.83
CA ILE A 4 -47.17 -29.51 -31.71
C ILE A 4 -46.37 -29.09 -30.44
N LEU A 5 -46.52 -29.77 -29.30
CA LEU A 5 -45.88 -31.02 -28.79
C LEU A 5 -44.63 -30.72 -27.92
N ILE A 6 -44.68 -31.21 -26.69
CA ILE A 6 -43.70 -31.04 -25.60
C ILE A 6 -42.82 -32.30 -25.51
N LEU A 7 -41.52 -32.15 -25.22
CA LEU A 7 -40.68 -32.82 -24.18
C LEU A 7 -39.18 -32.94 -24.58
N PRO A 8 -38.24 -33.09 -23.59
CA PRO A 8 -37.09 -32.19 -23.40
C PRO A 8 -35.72 -32.84 -23.72
N PRO A 9 -34.61 -32.13 -23.42
CA PRO A 9 -33.43 -32.81 -22.90
C PRO A 9 -32.84 -32.11 -21.66
N GLU A 10 -32.79 -32.82 -20.54
CA GLU A 10 -31.65 -32.69 -19.63
C GLU A 10 -30.39 -33.18 -20.37
N MET A 11 -29.29 -32.43 -20.33
CA MET A 11 -27.94 -32.96 -20.09
C MET A 11 -26.92 -31.82 -19.93
N ILE A 12 -26.40 -31.70 -18.71
CA ILE A 12 -24.96 -31.59 -18.38
C ILE A 12 -24.15 -30.48 -19.07
N HIS A 13 -23.91 -29.36 -18.36
CA HIS A 13 -22.62 -28.67 -18.45
C HIS A 13 -22.00 -28.57 -17.05
N SER A 14 -20.86 -29.24 -16.96
CA SER A 14 -20.11 -29.59 -15.76
C SER A 14 -19.61 -28.37 -14.97
N PRO A 15 -19.56 -28.45 -13.62
CA PRO A 15 -18.70 -27.58 -12.84
C PRO A 15 -17.24 -27.86 -13.22
N LEU A 16 -16.44 -26.81 -13.42
CA LEU A 16 -14.98 -26.89 -13.49
C LEU A 16 -14.47 -27.43 -12.15
N ASN A 17 -14.42 -28.75 -12.03
CA ASN A 17 -13.72 -29.45 -10.97
C ASN A 17 -12.24 -29.06 -11.08
N LEU A 18 -11.71 -28.48 -10.00
CA LEU A 18 -10.30 -28.32 -9.79
C LEU A 18 -9.68 -29.72 -9.84
N THR A 19 -9.03 -30.05 -10.95
CA THR A 19 -8.29 -31.31 -11.10
C THR A 19 -7.21 -31.34 -10.01
N VAL A 20 -7.41 -32.25 -9.06
CA VAL A 20 -6.40 -32.76 -8.15
C VAL A 20 -5.24 -33.26 -9.02
N MET A 21 -4.12 -32.53 -9.02
CA MET A 21 -2.87 -33.06 -9.55
C MET A 21 -2.27 -33.99 -8.49
N GLN A 22 -2.49 -35.29 -8.68
CA GLN A 22 -1.69 -36.35 -8.09
C GLN A 22 -1.04 -37.15 -9.21
N GLU A 23 0.29 -37.27 -9.09
CA GLU A 23 1.22 -38.21 -9.74
C GLU A 23 1.66 -37.99 -11.20
N VAL A 24 2.92 -37.58 -11.35
CA VAL A 24 3.84 -38.16 -12.36
C VAL A 24 5.23 -38.39 -11.74
N ASN A 25 5.79 -39.55 -12.09
CA ASN A 25 6.93 -40.31 -11.52
C ASN A 25 8.32 -39.62 -11.51
N PRO A 26 9.30 -40.16 -10.73
CA PRO A 26 10.57 -39.55 -10.40
C PRO A 26 11.69 -39.94 -11.39
N ALA A 27 12.41 -38.94 -11.91
CA ALA A 27 13.75 -39.13 -12.46
C ALA A 27 14.46 -37.77 -12.61
N ALA A 28 15.07 -37.29 -11.53
CA ALA A 28 16.17 -36.35 -11.57
C ALA A 28 17.01 -36.56 -10.31
N GLN A 29 17.99 -37.46 -10.39
CA GLN A 29 19.05 -37.54 -9.39
C GLN A 29 19.92 -36.28 -9.50
N GLY A 30 19.99 -35.50 -8.41
CA GLY A 30 20.85 -34.33 -8.32
C GLY A 30 20.45 -33.40 -7.18
N SER A 31 21.05 -33.63 -6.00
CA SER A 31 21.02 -32.86 -4.73
C SER A 31 20.09 -33.38 -3.62
N GLU A 32 20.56 -34.45 -2.97
CA GLU A 32 20.21 -34.78 -1.60
C GLU A 32 20.73 -33.66 -0.66
N ASN A 33 19.90 -33.26 0.32
CA ASN A 33 20.08 -32.18 1.31
C ASN A 33 19.56 -30.77 0.98
N ALA A 34 18.27 -30.66 0.64
CA ALA A 34 17.47 -29.48 0.98
C ALA A 34 16.12 -29.92 1.55
N THR A 35 16.08 -30.25 2.84
CA THR A 35 14.84 -30.32 3.62
C THR A 35 14.22 -28.92 3.62
N GLN A 36 13.42 -28.60 2.61
CA GLN A 36 12.67 -27.36 2.51
C GLN A 36 11.78 -27.24 3.75
N GLU A 37 12.01 -26.21 4.56
CA GLU A 37 11.25 -25.94 5.79
C GLU A 37 9.84 -25.44 5.44
N GLN A 38 9.01 -26.31 4.86
CA GLN A 38 7.60 -26.04 4.63
C GLN A 38 6.86 -25.90 5.96
N GLY A 39 5.91 -24.99 6.03
CA GLY A 39 5.04 -24.77 7.18
C GLY A 39 3.58 -24.74 6.74
N TYR A 40 2.66 -24.55 7.68
CA TYR A 40 1.23 -24.40 7.37
C TYR A 40 0.74 -22.98 7.61
N LEU A 41 -0.25 -22.56 6.83
CA LEU A 41 -0.83 -21.23 6.89
C LEU A 41 -1.99 -21.17 7.88
N MET A 42 -1.91 -20.21 8.79
CA MET A 42 -2.99 -19.84 9.71
C MET A 42 -3.41 -18.39 9.50
N ALA A 43 -4.64 -18.10 9.87
CA ALA A 43 -5.21 -16.77 9.82
C ALA A 43 -5.89 -16.45 11.15
N TYR A 44 -5.56 -15.29 11.72
CA TYR A 44 -6.36 -14.71 12.79
C TYR A 44 -7.48 -13.87 12.18
N ASP A 45 -8.72 -14.28 12.39
CA ASP A 45 -9.90 -13.50 12.02
C ASP A 45 -10.09 -12.37 13.03
N LYS A 46 -9.88 -11.11 12.63
CA LYS A 46 -10.06 -9.98 13.53
C LYS A 46 -11.52 -9.76 13.92
N LYS A 47 -12.48 -10.22 13.11
CA LYS A 47 -13.91 -10.11 13.39
C LYS A 47 -14.35 -11.12 14.45
N GLU A 48 -13.92 -12.36 14.31
CA GLU A 48 -14.27 -13.44 15.27
C GLU A 48 -13.29 -13.53 16.45
N GLN A 49 -12.18 -12.80 16.38
CA GLN A 49 -11.09 -12.82 17.34
C GLN A 49 -10.50 -14.22 17.58
N LYS A 50 -10.45 -15.07 16.54
CA LYS A 50 -9.95 -16.44 16.62
C LYS A 50 -8.91 -16.77 15.57
N ALA A 51 -7.96 -17.62 15.92
CA ALA A 51 -7.02 -18.23 14.98
C ALA A 51 -7.63 -19.47 14.32
N LYS A 52 -7.51 -19.55 13.01
CA LYS A 52 -8.02 -20.65 12.17
C LYS A 52 -6.95 -21.12 11.19
N GLY A 53 -7.03 -22.37 10.76
CA GLY A 53 -6.19 -22.87 9.67
C GLY A 53 -6.75 -22.43 8.32
N VAL A 54 -5.90 -22.10 7.36
CA VAL A 54 -6.32 -21.69 6.01
C VAL A 54 -6.35 -22.90 5.09
N LYS A 55 -7.52 -23.22 4.56
CA LYS A 55 -7.71 -24.30 3.57
C LYS A 55 -7.44 -23.82 2.14
N GLY A 56 -7.80 -22.57 1.85
CA GLY A 56 -7.68 -22.00 0.51
C GLY A 56 -8.42 -20.67 0.38
N ILE A 57 -8.81 -20.34 -0.84
CA ILE A 57 -9.63 -19.17 -1.16
C ILE A 57 -10.81 -19.66 -1.99
N ALA A 58 -12.03 -19.29 -1.59
CA ALA A 58 -13.24 -19.62 -2.32
C ALA A 58 -13.33 -18.84 -3.64
N ALA A 59 -14.19 -19.28 -4.56
CA ALA A 59 -14.36 -18.64 -5.87
C ALA A 59 -14.75 -17.14 -5.76
N ASN A 60 -15.50 -16.79 -4.71
CA ASN A 60 -15.91 -15.41 -4.39
C ASN A 60 -14.75 -14.54 -3.83
N GLY A 61 -13.56 -15.11 -3.64
CA GLY A 61 -12.38 -14.44 -3.12
C GLY A 61 -12.29 -14.38 -1.59
N GLU A 62 -13.20 -15.04 -0.86
CA GLU A 62 -13.10 -15.14 0.60
C GLU A 62 -12.14 -16.23 1.05
N LEU A 63 -11.50 -16.02 2.20
CA LEU A 63 -10.58 -16.99 2.79
C LEU A 63 -11.36 -18.19 3.34
N GLU A 64 -11.08 -19.38 2.81
CA GLU A 64 -11.63 -20.62 3.38
C GLU A 64 -10.80 -21.02 4.59
N THR A 65 -11.46 -21.08 5.75
CA THR A 65 -10.82 -21.38 7.01
C THR A 65 -11.48 -22.57 7.71
N LEU A 66 -10.69 -23.32 8.47
CA LEU A 66 -11.13 -24.43 9.30
C LEU A 66 -10.69 -24.21 10.74
N GLU A 67 -11.34 -24.88 11.68
CA GLU A 67 -10.91 -24.87 13.08
C GLU A 67 -9.44 -25.30 13.20
N ALA A 68 -8.70 -24.58 14.02
CA ALA A 68 -7.31 -24.87 14.30
C ALA A 68 -7.22 -26.14 15.18
N SER A 69 -7.17 -27.30 14.52
CA SER A 69 -6.91 -28.59 15.15
C SER A 69 -5.94 -29.43 14.33
N GLU A 70 -5.20 -30.33 14.99
CA GLU A 70 -4.31 -31.28 14.31
C GLU A 70 -5.06 -32.17 13.31
N ARG A 71 -6.34 -32.50 13.58
CA ARG A 71 -7.19 -33.27 12.65
C ARG A 71 -7.35 -32.57 11.29
N ASN A 72 -7.38 -31.25 11.29
CA ASN A 72 -7.56 -30.45 10.08
C ASN A 72 -6.23 -30.06 9.41
N LYS A 73 -5.09 -30.25 10.09
CA LYS A 73 -3.77 -29.75 9.65
C LYS A 73 -3.40 -30.17 8.23
N GLY A 74 -3.71 -31.40 7.84
CA GLY A 74 -3.42 -31.92 6.49
C GLY A 74 -4.15 -31.17 5.37
N GLN A 75 -5.21 -30.42 5.69
CA GLN A 75 -5.96 -29.60 4.72
C GLN A 75 -5.47 -28.15 4.64
N PHE A 76 -4.51 -27.75 5.49
CA PHE A 76 -4.04 -26.38 5.50
C PHE A 76 -3.06 -26.13 4.35
N VAL A 77 -3.13 -24.94 3.79
CA VAL A 77 -2.19 -24.46 2.77
C VAL A 77 -0.76 -24.54 3.29
N ARG A 78 0.13 -25.15 2.51
CA ARG A 78 1.55 -25.28 2.82
C ARG A 78 2.34 -24.09 2.24
N VAL A 79 3.27 -23.57 3.04
CA VAL A 79 4.04 -22.35 2.72
C VAL A 79 5.50 -22.50 3.14
N ASP A 80 6.41 -22.36 2.18
CA ASP A 80 7.87 -22.41 2.38
C ASP A 80 8.42 -21.15 3.10
N ARG A 81 9.39 -21.34 4.03
CA ARG A 81 10.06 -20.29 4.83
C ARG A 81 10.83 -19.29 3.94
N PHE A 82 11.51 -19.76 2.90
CA PHE A 82 12.38 -18.92 2.06
C PHE A 82 11.80 -18.66 0.67
N GLY A 83 10.68 -19.32 0.34
CA GLY A 83 10.13 -19.36 -1.02
C GLY A 83 8.85 -18.56 -1.26
N ASN A 84 7.74 -18.80 -0.57
CA ASN A 84 6.43 -18.69 -1.27
C ASN A 84 5.31 -17.88 -0.57
N PHE A 85 5.57 -16.66 -0.09
CA PHE A 85 4.55 -15.59 -0.18
C PHE A 85 4.86 -14.54 -1.27
N PHE A 86 6.10 -14.52 -1.77
CA PHE A 86 6.55 -13.60 -2.82
C PHE A 86 6.68 -14.24 -4.22
N THR A 87 6.34 -15.51 -4.34
CA THR A 87 6.26 -16.27 -5.59
C THR A 87 4.89 -16.15 -6.25
N ASN A 88 4.74 -16.80 -7.40
CA ASN A 88 3.47 -16.88 -8.11
C ASN A 88 2.33 -17.43 -7.23
N PHE A 89 2.61 -18.36 -6.30
CA PHE A 89 1.58 -18.84 -5.36
C PHE A 89 1.07 -17.72 -4.44
N GLY A 90 1.97 -17.05 -3.71
CA GLY A 90 1.58 -15.98 -2.79
C GLY A 90 0.97 -14.77 -3.50
N LYS A 91 1.48 -14.43 -4.69
CA LYS A 91 0.89 -13.39 -5.55
C LYS A 91 -0.52 -13.77 -6.00
N ASN A 92 -0.72 -15.00 -6.47
CA ASN A 92 -2.05 -15.48 -6.87
C ASN A 92 -3.00 -15.58 -5.67
N PHE A 93 -2.50 -16.02 -4.52
CA PHE A 93 -3.26 -16.10 -3.28
C PHE A 93 -3.71 -14.71 -2.83
N LEU A 94 -2.79 -13.76 -2.70
CA LEU A 94 -3.12 -12.39 -2.30
C LEU A 94 -4.00 -11.69 -3.32
N TYR A 95 -3.78 -11.93 -4.62
CA TYR A 95 -4.65 -11.44 -5.69
C TYR A 95 -6.06 -12.01 -5.59
N GLN A 96 -6.22 -13.29 -5.24
CA GLN A 96 -7.54 -13.90 -5.12
C GLN A 96 -8.26 -13.51 -3.81
N TYR A 97 -7.52 -13.16 -2.76
CA TYR A 97 -8.06 -12.88 -1.43
C TYR A 97 -8.59 -11.45 -1.29
N ASN A 98 -9.92 -11.31 -1.29
CA ASN A 98 -10.62 -10.06 -1.05
C ASN A 98 -10.59 -9.67 0.44
N ASN A 99 -10.73 -8.37 0.73
CA ASN A 99 -10.66 -7.83 2.10
C ASN A 99 -9.33 -8.13 2.82
N PRO A 100 -8.19 -7.68 2.28
CA PRO A 100 -6.87 -8.04 2.81
C PRO A 100 -6.65 -7.64 4.27
N THR A 101 -7.47 -6.74 4.81
CA THR A 101 -7.38 -6.23 6.17
C THR A 101 -8.13 -7.06 7.22
N ARG A 102 -9.08 -7.96 6.85
CA ARG A 102 -9.87 -8.76 7.81
C ARG A 102 -8.99 -9.76 8.54
N PHE A 103 -8.19 -10.52 7.80
CA PHE A 103 -7.37 -11.59 8.35
C PHE A 103 -5.92 -11.16 8.56
N SER A 104 -5.33 -11.81 9.54
CA SER A 104 -3.97 -11.64 9.99
C SER A 104 -3.22 -12.95 9.70
N LEU A 105 -2.40 -13.00 8.66
CA LEU A 105 -1.82 -14.27 8.15
C LEU A 105 -0.50 -14.64 8.83
N TYR A 106 -0.35 -15.92 9.17
CA TYR A 106 0.83 -16.46 9.86
C TYR A 106 1.26 -17.79 9.24
N ARG A 107 2.56 -17.93 9.00
CA ARG A 107 3.20 -19.19 8.66
C ARG A 107 3.70 -19.84 9.93
N MET A 108 3.21 -21.04 10.23
CA MET A 108 3.63 -21.83 11.38
C MET A 108 4.51 -22.98 10.90
N GLU A 109 5.53 -23.33 11.69
CA GLU A 109 6.45 -24.42 11.32
C GLU A 109 5.72 -25.76 11.33
N GLU A 110 6.11 -26.69 10.45
CA GLU A 110 5.45 -27.99 10.31
C GLU A 110 5.27 -28.72 11.64
N ASN A 111 6.30 -28.67 12.48
CA ASN A 111 6.35 -29.41 13.74
C ASN A 111 5.66 -28.67 14.90
N THR A 112 5.17 -27.45 14.70
CA THR A 112 4.39 -26.74 15.73
C THR A 112 2.98 -27.35 15.81
N PRO A 113 2.51 -27.80 16.99
CA PRO A 113 1.12 -28.23 17.17
C PRO A 113 0.13 -27.10 16.84
N VAL A 114 -0.92 -27.40 16.08
CA VAL A 114 -1.88 -26.42 15.56
C VAL A 114 -2.60 -25.67 16.67
N GLU A 115 -3.02 -26.36 17.73
CA GLU A 115 -3.70 -25.74 18.87
C GLU A 115 -2.76 -24.82 19.66
N GLN A 116 -1.47 -25.17 19.74
CA GLN A 116 -0.45 -24.32 20.36
C GLN A 116 -0.21 -23.07 19.50
N ALA A 117 -0.11 -23.23 18.18
CA ALA A 117 0.02 -22.13 17.25
C ALA A 117 -1.17 -21.16 17.34
N ALA A 118 -2.40 -21.69 17.39
CA ALA A 118 -3.62 -20.91 17.55
C ALA A 118 -3.59 -20.06 18.82
N ARG A 119 -3.28 -20.68 19.98
CA ARG A 119 -3.16 -19.99 21.26
C ARG A 119 -2.12 -18.88 21.20
N LYS A 120 -0.93 -19.15 20.65
CA LYS A 120 0.15 -18.15 20.52
C LYS A 120 -0.28 -16.95 19.68
N ILE A 121 -0.99 -17.20 18.58
CA ILE A 121 -1.51 -16.14 17.69
C ILE A 121 -2.56 -15.28 18.39
N GLU A 122 -3.48 -15.90 19.14
CA GLU A 122 -4.54 -15.21 19.88
C GLU A 122 -3.98 -14.42 21.07
N GLU A 123 -3.06 -15.00 21.84
CA GLU A 123 -2.36 -14.34 22.94
C GLU A 123 -1.59 -13.10 22.47
N ALA A 124 -0.97 -13.14 21.29
CA ALA A 124 -0.24 -12.03 20.71
C ALA A 124 -1.13 -10.81 20.36
N GLN A 125 -2.46 -10.94 20.35
CA GLN A 125 -3.36 -9.82 20.15
C GLN A 125 -3.62 -9.04 21.43
N ARG A 126 -3.30 -9.62 22.60
CA ARG A 126 -3.49 -8.96 23.89
C ARG A 126 -2.39 -7.92 24.13
N PRO A 127 -2.73 -6.69 24.56
CA PRO A 127 -1.76 -5.61 24.76
C PRO A 127 -0.56 -5.97 25.65
N GLU A 128 -0.79 -6.78 26.69
CA GLU A 128 0.20 -7.23 27.66
C GLU A 128 1.26 -8.20 27.07
N ASN A 129 0.96 -8.85 25.94
CA ASN A 129 1.82 -9.87 25.33
C ASN A 129 2.71 -9.31 24.22
N GLU A 130 3.33 -8.15 24.47
CA GLU A 130 4.11 -7.46 23.45
C GLU A 130 5.31 -8.30 22.95
N ALA A 131 5.98 -9.04 23.83
CA ALA A 131 7.10 -9.89 23.46
C ALA A 131 6.68 -10.99 22.46
N VAL A 132 5.57 -11.68 22.74
CA VAL A 132 5.01 -12.73 21.86
C VAL A 132 4.60 -12.13 20.51
N ARG A 133 3.95 -10.95 20.54
CA ARG A 133 3.58 -10.22 19.33
C ARG A 133 4.79 -9.87 18.48
N ARG A 134 5.87 -9.36 19.08
CA ARG A 134 7.12 -9.03 18.38
C ARG A 134 7.78 -10.27 17.78
N GLU A 135 7.79 -11.39 18.49
CA GLU A 135 8.34 -12.65 18.01
C GLU A 135 7.58 -13.18 16.78
N LEU A 136 6.25 -13.31 16.88
CA LEU A 136 5.42 -13.75 15.75
C LEU A 136 5.51 -12.78 14.57
N SER A 137 5.52 -11.48 14.84
CA SER A 137 5.66 -10.41 13.83
C SER A 137 6.97 -10.54 13.05
N LYS A 138 8.05 -10.99 13.69
CA LYS A 138 9.36 -11.15 13.07
C LYS A 138 9.51 -12.46 12.30
N ASN A 139 9.01 -13.57 12.85
CA ASN A 139 9.37 -14.91 12.37
C ASN A 139 8.25 -15.61 11.58
N ASN A 140 6.99 -15.26 11.83
CA ASN A 140 5.84 -16.02 11.34
C ASN A 140 4.86 -15.18 10.52
N ARG A 141 4.81 -13.87 10.77
CA ARG A 141 3.82 -12.98 10.16
C ARG A 141 4.07 -12.83 8.67
N ILE A 142 3.01 -13.01 7.89
CA ILE A 142 2.97 -12.66 6.48
C ILE A 142 2.33 -11.27 6.38
N TYR A 143 3.07 -10.33 5.80
CA TYR A 143 2.58 -8.97 5.58
C TYR A 143 1.99 -8.87 4.18
N ASN A 144 0.71 -8.50 4.12
CA ASN A 144 0.14 -7.86 2.94
C ASN A 144 0.07 -6.36 3.23
N ASN A 145 0.76 -5.55 2.43
CA ASN A 145 0.74 -4.09 2.57
C ASN A 145 -0.46 -3.45 1.84
N HIS A 146 -1.28 -4.25 1.16
CA HIS A 146 -2.50 -3.79 0.51
C HIS A 146 -3.66 -3.69 1.50
N PHE A 147 -4.37 -2.57 1.43
CA PHE A 147 -5.64 -2.32 2.12
C PHE A 147 -6.85 -2.67 1.22
N PHE A 148 -6.61 -2.72 -0.10
CA PHE A 148 -7.60 -3.05 -1.12
C PHE A 148 -7.08 -4.16 -2.01
N ASN A 149 -7.96 -4.98 -2.55
CA ASN A 149 -7.63 -5.93 -3.60
C ASN A 149 -8.18 -5.40 -4.96
N GLU A 150 -7.39 -5.56 -6.03
CA GLU A 150 -7.77 -5.18 -7.40
C GLU A 150 -9.11 -5.77 -7.84
N ARG A 151 -9.43 -7.00 -7.41
CA ARG A 151 -10.69 -7.71 -7.71
C ARG A 151 -11.91 -7.06 -7.08
N GLU A 152 -11.73 -6.25 -6.05
CA GLU A 152 -12.81 -5.54 -5.37
C GLU A 152 -13.22 -4.25 -6.10
N ILE A 153 -12.41 -3.80 -7.06
CA ILE A 153 -12.65 -2.57 -7.81
C ILE A 153 -13.65 -2.85 -8.93
N ASN A 154 -14.70 -2.03 -9.01
CA ASN A 154 -15.65 -2.07 -10.12
C ASN A 154 -15.06 -1.42 -11.37
N TRP A 155 -14.31 -2.19 -12.16
CA TRP A 155 -13.68 -1.70 -13.38
C TRP A 155 -14.68 -1.24 -14.45
N GLN A 156 -15.82 -1.92 -14.57
CA GLN A 156 -16.88 -1.50 -15.51
C GLN A 156 -17.39 -0.08 -15.19
N GLN A 157 -17.44 0.30 -13.91
CA GLN A 157 -17.77 1.66 -13.51
C GLN A 157 -16.59 2.61 -13.76
N ALA A 158 -15.37 2.21 -13.39
CA ALA A 158 -14.16 3.03 -13.53
C ALA A 158 -13.86 3.41 -15.00
N GLU A 159 -14.09 2.49 -15.93
CA GLU A 159 -13.89 2.72 -17.37
C GLU A 159 -14.74 3.87 -17.92
N ARG A 160 -15.93 4.11 -17.35
CA ARG A 160 -16.80 5.24 -17.72
C ARG A 160 -16.16 6.60 -17.45
N TYR A 161 -15.13 6.61 -16.59
CA TYR A 161 -14.35 7.78 -16.21
C TYR A 161 -12.95 7.81 -16.85
N GLY A 162 -12.66 6.90 -17.78
CA GLY A 162 -11.36 6.79 -18.46
C GLY A 162 -10.29 6.03 -17.65
N LEU A 163 -10.69 5.33 -16.58
CA LEU A 163 -9.78 4.59 -15.71
C LEU A 163 -9.83 3.09 -16.04
N THR A 164 -8.69 2.52 -16.42
CA THR A 164 -8.54 1.07 -16.65
C THR A 164 -7.41 0.49 -15.82
N PRO A 165 -7.43 -0.83 -15.54
CA PRO A 165 -6.32 -1.50 -14.85
C PRO A 165 -4.98 -1.28 -15.55
N GLU A 166 -4.97 -1.31 -16.89
CA GLU A 166 -3.77 -1.20 -17.72
C GLU A 166 -3.11 0.16 -17.53
N VAL A 167 -3.91 1.24 -17.57
CA VAL A 167 -3.42 2.61 -17.38
C VAL A 167 -2.80 2.79 -15.99
N LEU A 168 -3.45 2.26 -14.94
CA LEU A 168 -2.93 2.34 -13.57
C LEU A 168 -1.69 1.48 -13.34
N LYS A 169 -1.58 0.33 -14.02
CA LYS A 169 -0.39 -0.54 -13.97
C LYS A 169 0.79 0.07 -14.72
N GLN A 170 0.56 0.63 -15.91
CA GLN A 170 1.60 1.27 -16.72
C GLN A 170 2.23 2.48 -16.02
N THR A 171 1.43 3.22 -15.25
CA THR A 171 1.88 4.38 -14.47
C THR A 171 2.48 4.00 -13.11
N GLY A 172 2.34 2.73 -12.70
CA GLY A 172 2.78 2.24 -11.39
C GLY A 172 1.90 2.68 -10.21
N ASP A 173 0.74 3.30 -10.48
CA ASP A 173 -0.15 3.83 -9.46
C ASP A 173 -1.13 2.80 -8.92
N MET A 174 -1.37 1.69 -9.64
CA MET A 174 -2.15 0.56 -9.11
C MET A 174 -1.64 0.11 -7.73
N GLU A 175 -0.33 -0.11 -7.61
CA GLU A 175 0.27 -0.58 -6.36
C GLU A 175 0.08 0.43 -5.21
N LYS A 176 0.19 1.73 -5.50
CA LYS A 176 -0.04 2.78 -4.50
C LYS A 176 -1.49 2.82 -4.04
N LEU A 177 -2.43 2.73 -4.98
CA LEU A 177 -3.86 2.73 -4.71
C LEU A 177 -4.26 1.54 -3.83
N LEU A 178 -3.76 0.34 -4.14
CA LEU A 178 -4.02 -0.86 -3.34
C LEU A 178 -3.42 -0.75 -1.92
N GLN A 179 -2.31 -0.01 -1.75
CA GLN A 179 -1.74 0.37 -0.46
C GLN A 179 -2.48 1.53 0.24
N GLY A 180 -3.61 1.99 -0.31
CA GLY A 180 -4.41 3.09 0.24
C GLY A 180 -3.75 4.46 0.13
N ARG A 181 -2.78 4.61 -0.77
CA ARG A 181 -2.12 5.88 -1.07
C ARG A 181 -2.75 6.51 -2.30
N GLN A 182 -2.55 7.82 -2.45
CA GLN A 182 -2.93 8.53 -3.66
C GLN A 182 -2.04 8.12 -4.85
N SER A 183 -2.56 8.29 -6.07
CA SER A 183 -1.78 8.18 -7.31
C SER A 183 -0.59 9.13 -7.31
N GLY A 184 0.42 8.89 -8.15
CA GLY A 184 1.55 9.80 -8.32
C GLY A 184 1.24 10.94 -9.29
N ILE A 185 0.34 10.69 -10.25
CA ILE A 185 -0.05 11.65 -11.28
C ILE A 185 -1.56 11.90 -11.25
N ALA A 186 -1.97 12.98 -11.92
CA ALA A 186 -3.37 13.23 -12.22
C ALA A 186 -3.78 12.53 -13.53
N TYR A 187 -5.03 12.11 -13.61
CA TYR A 187 -5.66 11.49 -14.77
C TYR A 187 -6.77 12.40 -15.30
N ASP A 188 -6.94 12.46 -16.63
CA ASP A 188 -8.07 13.15 -17.26
C ASP A 188 -9.34 12.36 -16.96
N ILE A 189 -10.18 12.91 -16.07
CA ILE A 189 -11.46 12.33 -15.70
C ILE A 189 -12.56 12.97 -16.56
N SER A 190 -13.28 12.14 -17.30
CA SER A 190 -14.47 12.56 -18.05
C SER A 190 -15.71 11.93 -17.47
N MET A 191 -16.68 12.75 -17.06
CA MET A 191 -17.97 12.31 -16.51
C MET A 191 -19.11 12.77 -17.40
N ASN A 192 -20.03 11.86 -17.72
CA ASN A 192 -21.31 12.24 -18.31
C ASN A 192 -22.32 12.47 -17.17
N THR A 193 -22.83 13.69 -17.06
CA THR A 193 -23.88 14.07 -16.11
C THR A 193 -25.17 14.40 -16.86
N GLU A 194 -26.30 14.51 -16.16
CA GLU A 194 -27.57 14.94 -16.77
C GLU A 194 -27.47 16.34 -17.41
N LEU A 195 -26.59 17.21 -16.86
CA LEU A 195 -26.34 18.56 -17.37
C LEU A 195 -25.35 18.59 -18.56
N GLY A 196 -24.73 17.47 -18.91
CA GLY A 196 -23.72 17.36 -19.96
C GLY A 196 -22.41 16.75 -19.50
N ARG A 197 -21.36 16.89 -20.32
CA ARG A 197 -20.03 16.33 -20.05
C ARG A 197 -19.21 17.25 -19.16
N GLN A 198 -18.75 16.73 -18.03
CA GLN A 198 -17.77 17.36 -17.16
C GLN A 198 -16.40 16.73 -17.39
N LYS A 199 -15.34 17.54 -17.38
CA LYS A 199 -13.95 17.08 -17.47
C LYS A 199 -13.08 17.75 -16.41
N GLY A 200 -12.07 17.04 -15.94
CA GLY A 200 -11.06 17.61 -15.07
C GLY A 200 -9.98 16.61 -14.71
N ASP A 201 -8.77 17.11 -14.50
CA ASP A 201 -7.66 16.29 -14.04
C ASP A 201 -7.78 16.02 -12.54
N ALA A 202 -7.64 14.76 -12.13
CA ALA A 202 -7.70 14.37 -10.73
C ALA A 202 -6.65 13.32 -10.38
N LYS A 203 -6.06 13.44 -9.18
CA LYS A 203 -5.40 12.30 -8.54
C LYS A 203 -6.45 11.35 -7.99
N LEU A 204 -6.06 10.10 -7.82
CA LEU A 204 -6.95 9.02 -7.39
C LEU A 204 -6.53 8.53 -6.01
N SER A 205 -7.50 8.16 -5.17
CA SER A 205 -7.28 7.23 -4.06
C SER A 205 -8.42 6.21 -4.00
N LEU A 206 -8.30 5.20 -3.14
CA LEU A 206 -9.35 4.22 -2.89
C LEU A 206 -9.90 4.38 -1.48
N PHE A 207 -11.22 4.20 -1.35
CA PHE A 207 -11.89 4.12 -0.06
C PHE A 207 -12.96 3.03 -0.09
N ARG A 208 -13.44 2.63 1.10
CA ARG A 208 -14.63 1.78 1.23
C ARG A 208 -15.81 2.65 1.64
N ASP A 209 -16.94 2.49 0.95
CA ASP A 209 -18.18 3.14 1.36
C ASP A 209 -18.83 2.44 2.56
N GLU A 210 -19.99 2.94 2.98
CA GLU A 210 -20.75 2.42 4.12
C GLU A 210 -21.16 0.94 3.95
N ASN A 211 -21.25 0.46 2.71
CA ASN A 211 -21.56 -0.93 2.39
C ASN A 211 -20.29 -1.81 2.26
N GLY A 212 -19.11 -1.23 2.45
CA GLY A 212 -17.81 -1.91 2.32
C GLY A 212 -17.30 -2.01 0.87
N ALA A 213 -17.99 -1.42 -0.10
CA ALA A 213 -17.61 -1.47 -1.51
C ALA A 213 -16.41 -0.55 -1.79
N VAL A 214 -15.42 -1.04 -2.53
CA VAL A 214 -14.24 -0.25 -2.90
C VAL A 214 -14.58 0.70 -4.03
N LYS A 215 -14.29 1.99 -3.83
CA LYS A 215 -14.55 3.08 -4.79
C LYS A 215 -13.34 3.99 -4.94
N PHE A 216 -13.26 4.65 -6.08
CA PHE A 216 -12.31 5.73 -6.31
C PHE A 216 -12.78 7.02 -5.63
N ASP A 217 -11.88 7.68 -4.91
CA ASP A 217 -12.01 9.08 -4.53
C ASP A 217 -11.22 9.94 -5.53
N LEU A 218 -11.84 11.03 -5.98
CA LEU A 218 -11.32 11.88 -7.05
C LEU A 218 -10.85 13.22 -6.49
N HIS A 219 -9.52 13.38 -6.44
CA HIS A 219 -8.85 14.57 -5.96
C HIS A 219 -8.58 15.53 -7.13
N PHE A 220 -9.60 16.29 -7.55
CA PHE A 220 -9.48 17.24 -8.66
C PHE A 220 -8.47 18.36 -8.38
N ILE A 221 -7.78 18.84 -9.42
CA ILE A 221 -6.89 19.99 -9.32
C ILE A 221 -7.67 21.25 -8.95
N ARG A 222 -7.29 21.87 -7.83
CA ARG A 222 -7.87 23.10 -7.28
C ARG A 222 -6.98 24.29 -7.55
N GLN A 223 -7.55 25.49 -7.42
CA GLN A 223 -6.76 26.71 -7.38
C GLN A 223 -5.75 26.66 -6.23
N ALA A 224 -4.52 27.09 -6.50
CA ALA A 224 -3.49 27.16 -5.48
C ALA A 224 -3.89 28.15 -4.37
N PRO A 225 -3.70 27.78 -3.10
CA PRO A 225 -3.99 28.69 -1.99
C PRO A 225 -3.09 29.92 -2.03
N LYS A 226 -3.58 31.04 -1.49
CA LYS A 226 -2.87 32.33 -1.44
C LYS A 226 -2.55 32.74 -0.02
N VAL A 227 -1.53 33.58 0.15
CA VAL A 227 -1.22 34.21 1.44
C VAL A 227 -2.44 34.97 1.96
N GLY A 228 -2.73 34.82 3.25
CA GLY A 228 -3.89 35.41 3.92
C GLY A 228 -5.22 34.68 3.69
N GLN A 229 -5.29 33.71 2.78
CA GLN A 229 -6.48 32.88 2.61
C GLN A 229 -6.72 32.04 3.86
N GLU A 230 -7.97 31.99 4.31
CA GLU A 230 -8.35 31.18 5.45
C GLU A 230 -8.56 29.71 5.04
N TYR A 231 -7.95 28.80 5.79
CA TYR A 231 -8.15 27.36 5.71
C TYR A 231 -8.44 26.82 7.11
N ARG A 232 -9.66 26.30 7.32
CA ARG A 232 -10.16 25.80 8.62
C ARG A 232 -9.84 26.74 9.80
N GLY A 233 -10.12 28.03 9.66
CA GLY A 233 -9.88 29.04 10.70
C GLY A 233 -8.45 29.53 10.83
N TYR A 234 -7.50 28.99 10.07
CA TYR A 234 -6.11 29.46 10.01
C TYR A 234 -5.89 30.33 8.78
N LYS A 235 -5.33 31.52 8.95
CA LYS A 235 -4.90 32.37 7.83
C LYS A 235 -3.51 31.93 7.38
N LEU A 236 -3.39 31.52 6.13
CA LEU A 236 -2.13 31.05 5.57
C LEU A 236 -1.07 32.15 5.56
N GLU A 237 -0.04 31.97 6.39
CA GLU A 237 1.14 32.84 6.42
C GLU A 237 2.05 32.55 5.21
N GLU A 238 2.88 33.54 4.86
CA GLU A 238 3.77 33.45 3.69
C GLU A 238 4.78 32.30 3.80
N ASP A 239 5.42 32.15 4.96
CA ASP A 239 6.40 31.09 5.23
C ASP A 239 5.77 29.69 5.19
N VAL A 240 4.55 29.54 5.73
CA VAL A 240 3.80 28.27 5.67
C VAL A 240 3.43 27.92 4.24
N LEU A 241 2.95 28.88 3.46
CA LEU A 241 2.60 28.63 2.06
C LEU A 241 3.85 28.31 1.21
N GLU A 242 4.97 28.99 1.46
CA GLU A 242 6.26 28.66 0.83
C GLU A 242 6.67 27.22 1.16
N ALA A 243 6.62 26.83 2.44
CA ALA A 243 6.93 25.47 2.87
C ALA A 243 6.00 24.42 2.24
N LEU A 244 4.69 24.68 2.18
CA LEU A 244 3.70 23.82 1.54
C LEU A 244 3.96 23.66 0.04
N ASN A 245 4.36 24.74 -0.65
CA ASN A 245 4.69 24.69 -2.07
C ASN A 245 6.01 23.98 -2.34
N ARG A 246 6.97 24.10 -1.42
CA ARG A 246 8.32 23.54 -1.57
C ARG A 246 8.39 22.07 -1.20
N THR A 247 7.92 21.74 0.00
CA THR A 247 8.04 20.40 0.60
C THR A 247 6.74 19.60 0.52
N GLY A 248 5.60 20.25 0.29
CA GLY A 248 4.28 19.65 0.48
C GLY A 248 3.77 19.73 1.92
N ASN A 249 4.56 20.23 2.87
CA ASN A 249 4.24 20.27 4.29
C ASN A 249 4.53 21.65 4.89
N ALA A 250 3.80 22.02 5.94
CA ALA A 250 3.86 23.37 6.52
C ALA A 250 5.16 23.70 7.28
N GLY A 251 6.08 22.76 7.51
CA GLY A 251 7.30 23.05 8.30
C GLY A 251 7.10 23.12 9.81
N ARG A 252 5.85 23.20 10.27
CA ARG A 252 5.46 23.38 11.66
C ARG A 252 4.03 22.91 11.91
N ILE A 253 3.66 22.80 13.18
CA ILE A 253 2.28 22.63 13.62
C ILE A 253 1.54 23.97 13.53
N VAL A 254 0.29 23.92 13.04
CA VAL A 254 -0.64 25.06 13.01
C VAL A 254 -1.95 24.70 13.70
N ASN A 255 -2.63 25.68 14.28
CA ASN A 255 -3.93 25.45 14.93
C ASN A 255 -5.05 25.52 13.90
N LEU A 256 -5.79 24.42 13.74
CA LEU A 256 -6.89 24.32 12.79
C LEU A 256 -8.18 23.96 13.52
N VAL A 257 -9.30 24.50 13.06
CA VAL A 257 -10.63 24.03 13.46
C VAL A 257 -10.78 22.60 12.97
N THR A 258 -10.93 21.63 13.87
CA THR A 258 -11.06 20.20 13.55
C THR A 258 -12.51 19.77 13.40
N ASP A 259 -13.40 20.33 14.22
CA ASP A 259 -14.85 20.13 14.19
C ASP A 259 -15.55 21.49 13.97
N TYR A 260 -16.22 21.65 12.83
CA TYR A 260 -16.92 22.89 12.49
C TYR A 260 -18.18 23.13 13.33
N ARG A 261 -18.79 22.08 13.89
CA ARG A 261 -19.99 22.18 14.73
C ARG A 261 -19.64 22.73 16.10
N THR A 262 -18.55 22.25 16.71
CA THR A 262 -18.11 22.68 18.05
C THR A 262 -17.14 23.85 18.00
N ARG A 263 -16.57 24.17 16.82
CA ARG A 263 -15.45 25.10 16.64
C ARG A 263 -14.20 24.67 17.40
N GLU A 264 -14.09 23.40 17.79
CA GLU A 264 -12.88 22.87 18.44
C GLU A 264 -11.68 23.10 17.53
N THR A 265 -10.62 23.65 18.12
CA THR A 265 -9.35 23.92 17.46
C THR A 265 -8.27 23.05 18.06
N LYS A 266 -7.47 22.39 17.21
CA LYS A 266 -6.36 21.53 17.63
C LYS A 266 -5.06 21.86 16.90
N PRO A 267 -3.91 21.63 17.54
CA PRO A 267 -2.62 21.61 16.86
C PRO A 267 -2.62 20.51 15.80
N CYS A 268 -2.31 20.86 14.55
CA CYS A 268 -2.31 19.97 13.41
C CYS A 268 -1.06 20.12 12.56
N TYR A 269 -0.61 19.03 11.96
CA TYR A 269 0.21 19.08 10.76
C TYR A 269 -0.67 19.48 9.57
N LEU A 270 -0.09 20.24 8.65
CA LEU A 270 -0.76 20.71 7.44
C LEU A 270 0.09 20.34 6.23
N SER A 271 -0.54 19.74 5.23
CA SER A 271 0.08 19.36 3.96
C SER A 271 -0.73 19.85 2.78
N LYS A 272 -0.07 20.01 1.65
CA LYS A 272 -0.66 20.32 0.36
C LYS A 272 -0.17 19.31 -0.67
N ASP A 273 -1.09 18.71 -1.42
CA ASP A 273 -0.69 17.94 -2.59
C ASP A 273 -0.09 18.89 -3.66
N PRO A 274 1.13 18.61 -4.16
CA PRO A 274 1.81 19.51 -5.08
C PRO A 274 1.16 19.59 -6.46
N VAL A 275 0.32 18.61 -6.83
CA VAL A 275 -0.37 18.56 -8.13
C VAL A 275 -1.77 19.15 -8.01
N THR A 276 -2.56 18.70 -7.02
CA THR A 276 -3.99 19.05 -6.92
C THR A 276 -4.25 20.29 -6.09
N ASN A 277 -3.26 20.80 -5.36
CA ASN A 277 -3.41 21.85 -4.35
C ASN A 277 -4.42 21.51 -3.25
N GLU A 278 -4.82 20.24 -3.13
CA GLU A 278 -5.66 19.81 -2.03
C GLU A 278 -4.90 19.87 -0.72
N MET A 279 -5.57 20.40 0.30
CA MET A 279 -5.00 20.62 1.62
C MET A 279 -5.48 19.52 2.57
N PHE A 280 -4.53 18.93 3.29
CA PHE A 280 -4.75 17.85 4.26
C PHE A 280 -4.30 18.30 5.65
N PHE A 281 -5.02 17.86 6.68
CA PHE A 281 -4.61 18.08 8.06
C PHE A 281 -4.61 16.79 8.87
N LEU A 282 -3.72 16.73 9.85
CA LEU A 282 -3.62 15.63 10.81
C LEU A 282 -3.44 16.24 12.21
N PRO A 283 -4.42 16.04 13.12
CA PRO A 283 -4.25 16.42 14.52
C PRO A 283 -2.98 15.79 15.12
N ALA A 284 -2.17 16.59 15.81
CA ALA A 284 -0.87 16.16 16.31
C ALA A 284 -0.99 15.04 17.36
N ASP A 285 -2.09 15.02 18.12
CA ASP A 285 -2.45 13.96 19.08
C ASP A 285 -2.77 12.61 18.43
N GLN A 286 -3.08 12.60 17.12
CA GLN A 286 -3.36 11.39 16.34
C GLN A 286 -2.17 10.91 15.52
N ALA A 287 -1.10 11.71 15.42
CA ALA A 287 0.04 11.39 14.59
C ALA A 287 0.98 10.41 15.30
N ARG A 288 1.40 9.37 14.57
CA ARG A 288 2.42 8.45 15.05
C ARG A 288 3.80 8.97 14.63
N CYS A 289 4.56 9.48 15.60
CA CYS A 289 5.96 9.89 15.40
C CYS A 289 6.91 8.76 15.81
N PRO A 290 7.43 7.93 14.89
CA PRO A 290 8.41 6.91 15.22
C PRO A 290 9.77 7.53 15.62
N ARG A 291 10.45 6.92 16.60
CA ARG A 291 11.82 7.30 17.00
C ARG A 291 12.92 6.76 16.07
N LYS A 292 12.57 5.78 15.23
CA LYS A 292 13.49 5.13 14.29
C LYS A 292 12.86 5.08 12.92
N ILE A 293 13.57 5.60 11.92
CA ILE A 293 13.19 5.58 10.51
C ILE A 293 14.18 4.67 9.79
N LYS A 294 13.70 3.54 9.24
CA LYS A 294 14.57 2.51 8.67
C LYS A 294 15.61 2.07 9.70
N ASP A 295 16.90 2.21 9.42
CA ASP A 295 18.00 1.95 10.35
C ASP A 295 18.46 3.19 11.12
N TYR A 296 17.99 4.39 10.78
CA TYR A 296 18.34 5.65 11.42
C TYR A 296 17.51 5.89 12.70
N ALA A 297 18.18 6.13 13.84
CA ALA A 297 17.55 6.48 15.11
C ALA A 297 17.68 7.98 15.37
N LEU A 298 16.57 8.66 15.62
CA LEU A 298 16.54 10.09 15.90
C LEU A 298 17.08 10.36 17.31
N SER A 299 17.96 11.35 17.44
CA SER A 299 18.29 11.94 18.74
C SER A 299 17.06 12.59 19.38
N ASP A 300 17.10 12.88 20.68
CA ASP A 300 15.98 13.52 21.37
C ASP A 300 15.61 14.88 20.76
N LYS A 301 16.62 15.65 20.34
CA LYS A 301 16.41 16.94 19.66
C LYS A 301 15.77 16.73 18.29
N GLU A 302 16.29 15.82 17.47
CA GLU A 302 15.72 15.54 16.14
C GLU A 302 14.30 15.01 16.24
N TYR A 303 14.03 14.16 17.24
CA TYR A 303 12.68 13.67 17.51
C TYR A 303 11.73 14.79 17.91
N ALA A 304 12.15 15.70 18.79
CA ALA A 304 11.33 16.85 19.18
C ALA A 304 11.05 17.78 17.99
N ASP A 305 12.06 18.06 17.16
CA ASP A 305 11.90 18.88 15.96
C ASP A 305 11.01 18.19 14.91
N TYR A 306 11.18 16.88 14.71
CA TYR A 306 10.32 16.05 13.85
C TYR A 306 8.86 16.08 14.32
N ALA A 307 8.63 15.86 15.62
CA ALA A 307 7.30 15.92 16.22
C ALA A 307 6.71 17.33 16.16
N ALA A 308 7.53 18.39 16.13
CA ALA A 308 7.06 19.76 15.89
C ALA A 308 6.73 20.05 14.41
N GLY A 309 6.92 19.08 13.51
CA GLY A 309 6.62 19.20 12.08
C GLY A 309 7.79 19.72 11.23
N LYS A 310 8.99 19.85 11.80
CA LYS A 310 10.17 20.34 11.08
C LYS A 310 10.76 19.27 10.18
N GLU A 311 11.48 19.73 9.17
CA GLU A 311 12.28 18.91 8.27
C GLU A 311 13.55 18.42 9.00
N ILE A 312 13.82 17.11 8.96
CA ILE A 312 15.01 16.50 9.58
C ILE A 312 15.85 15.76 8.53
N PRO A 313 17.12 16.14 8.31
CA PRO A 313 18.00 15.43 7.39
C PRO A 313 18.45 14.11 8.00
N ILE A 314 18.37 13.03 7.21
CA ILE A 314 18.77 11.68 7.64
C ILE A 314 19.65 10.99 6.59
N GLU A 315 20.46 10.05 7.06
CA GLU A 315 21.21 9.11 6.23
C GLU A 315 20.82 7.69 6.67
N PHE A 316 20.39 6.84 5.73
CA PHE A 316 19.92 5.50 6.06
C PHE A 316 20.35 4.47 5.03
N LYS A 317 20.54 3.22 5.45
CA LYS A 317 20.86 2.09 4.57
C LYS A 317 19.58 1.35 4.20
N SER A 318 19.35 1.18 2.91
CA SER A 318 18.21 0.38 2.43
C SER A 318 18.49 -1.13 2.55
N SER A 319 17.46 -1.94 2.30
CA SER A 319 17.56 -3.41 2.36
C SER A 319 18.57 -4.01 1.37
N ASN A 320 18.86 -3.32 0.25
CA ASN A 320 19.87 -3.76 -0.71
C ASN A 320 21.30 -3.31 -0.35
N GLY A 321 21.48 -2.66 0.80
CA GLY A 321 22.76 -2.19 1.29
C GLY A 321 23.19 -0.80 0.79
N LYS A 322 22.46 -0.18 -0.15
CA LYS A 322 22.74 1.18 -0.60
C LYS A 322 22.34 2.23 0.44
N VAL A 323 23.22 3.20 0.65
CA VAL A 323 23.01 4.35 1.53
C VAL A 323 22.31 5.48 0.79
N TYR A 324 21.31 6.08 1.41
CA TYR A 324 20.54 7.21 0.90
C TYR A 324 20.59 8.37 1.88
N ARG A 325 20.57 9.59 1.33
CA ARG A 325 20.49 10.84 2.08
C ARG A 325 19.30 11.64 1.61
N THR A 326 18.48 12.08 2.55
CA THR A 326 17.31 12.92 2.29
C THR A 326 16.81 13.49 3.61
N SER A 327 15.84 14.40 3.57
CA SER A 327 15.11 14.79 4.77
C SER A 327 13.79 14.05 4.91
N ILE A 328 13.34 13.92 6.15
CA ILE A 328 12.02 13.46 6.52
C ILE A 328 11.20 14.57 7.14
N GLN A 329 9.89 14.45 7.05
CA GLN A 329 8.95 15.36 7.70
C GLN A 329 7.63 14.64 8.00
N MET A 330 6.88 15.11 9.00
CA MET A 330 5.52 14.64 9.21
C MET A 330 4.60 15.21 8.13
N SER A 331 3.83 14.33 7.49
CA SER A 331 2.91 14.66 6.41
C SER A 331 1.49 14.30 6.80
N ALA A 332 0.59 15.28 6.75
CA ALA A 332 -0.83 15.06 6.89
C ALA A 332 -1.44 14.34 5.67
N ALA A 333 -0.87 14.56 4.47
CA ALA A 333 -1.31 13.89 3.25
C ALA A 333 -0.96 12.39 3.28
N GLU A 334 0.27 12.04 3.66
CA GLU A 334 0.70 10.64 3.81
C GLU A 334 0.33 10.04 5.19
N ARG A 335 -0.25 10.85 6.09
CA ARG A 335 -0.60 10.52 7.48
C ARG A 335 0.56 9.90 8.28
N GLY A 336 1.78 10.34 8.03
CA GLY A 336 2.99 9.75 8.61
C GLY A 336 4.29 10.39 8.12
N THR A 337 5.42 9.69 8.32
CA THR A 337 6.73 10.14 7.87
C THR A 337 6.82 10.14 6.33
N GLU A 338 7.01 11.31 5.75
CA GLU A 338 7.29 11.50 4.33
C GLU A 338 8.80 11.75 4.12
N PHE A 339 9.37 11.15 3.07
CA PHE A 339 10.73 11.40 2.62
C PHE A 339 10.68 12.46 1.52
N LEU A 340 11.42 13.56 1.68
CA LEU A 340 11.27 14.75 0.83
C LEU A 340 12.06 14.68 -0.47
N TRP A 341 13.15 13.92 -0.52
CA TRP A 341 14.03 13.77 -1.69
C TRP A 341 14.45 15.11 -2.28
N GLU A 342 14.17 15.37 -3.56
CA GLU A 342 14.51 16.62 -4.24
C GLU A 342 13.76 17.84 -3.70
N ARG A 343 12.68 17.65 -2.92
CA ARG A 343 11.93 18.73 -2.27
C ARG A 343 12.54 19.21 -0.97
N SER A 344 13.51 18.48 -0.44
CA SER A 344 14.26 18.81 0.78
C SER A 344 14.81 20.24 0.71
N THR A 345 14.54 21.07 1.72
CA THR A 345 15.13 22.41 1.83
C THR A 345 16.53 22.35 2.43
N LEU A 346 16.83 21.29 3.18
CA LEU A 346 18.13 21.03 3.74
C LEU A 346 18.96 20.24 2.74
N LYS A 347 20.10 20.80 2.30
CA LYS A 347 21.04 20.07 1.44
C LYS A 347 21.79 19.05 2.31
N PRO A 348 21.88 17.77 1.90
CA PRO A 348 22.84 16.87 2.53
C PRO A 348 24.25 17.35 2.19
N GLU A 349 25.03 17.71 3.21
CA GLU A 349 26.44 18.05 3.01
C GLU A 349 27.14 16.86 2.34
N LYS A 350 27.75 17.09 1.18
CA LYS A 350 28.71 16.13 0.63
C LYS A 350 29.94 16.17 1.54
N LYS A 351 30.10 15.17 2.41
CA LYS A 351 31.43 14.84 2.94
C LYS A 351 32.32 14.51 1.73
N GLN A 352 33.22 15.42 1.36
CA GLN A 352 34.27 15.17 0.38
C GLN A 352 35.22 14.12 0.96
N GLY A 353 34.99 12.85 0.61
CA GLY A 353 36.03 11.83 0.62
C GLY A 353 36.62 11.76 -0.78
N GLN A 354 37.92 12.04 -0.90
CA GLN A 354 38.69 11.84 -2.12
C GLN A 354 38.65 10.36 -2.52
N GLU A 355 38.06 10.04 -3.66
CA GLU A 355 38.46 8.85 -4.42
C GLU A 355 39.12 9.34 -5.71
N GLN A 356 40.45 9.20 -5.72
CA GLN A 356 41.25 9.20 -6.94
C GLN A 356 40.84 7.99 -7.77
N THR A 357 40.35 8.21 -8.98
CA THR A 357 40.44 7.20 -10.04
C THR A 357 41.28 7.78 -11.16
N ALA A 358 42.48 7.21 -11.28
CA ALA A 358 43.40 7.38 -12.39
C ALA A 358 42.68 7.10 -13.72
N GLY A 359 43.01 7.90 -14.73
CA GLY A 359 42.40 7.82 -16.05
C GLY A 359 42.81 6.58 -16.83
N LEU A 360 41.94 6.21 -17.78
CA LEU A 360 42.31 5.53 -19.02
C LEU A 360 41.35 6.00 -20.13
N LYS A 361 41.94 6.20 -21.30
CA LYS A 361 41.51 7.02 -22.44
C LYS A 361 40.30 6.49 -23.21
N GLU A 362 39.69 7.43 -23.92
CA GLU A 362 38.77 7.30 -25.06
C GLU A 362 39.13 6.19 -26.06
N THR A 363 38.10 5.50 -26.57
CA THR A 363 37.89 5.37 -28.01
C THR A 363 36.39 5.43 -28.34
N ALA A 364 36.12 5.97 -29.53
CA ALA A 364 34.86 6.54 -29.98
C ALA A 364 33.81 5.53 -30.49
N GLY A 365 32.55 5.98 -30.56
CA GLY A 365 31.51 5.37 -31.40
C GLY A 365 30.07 5.65 -30.95
N LYS A 366 29.49 6.81 -31.29
CA LYS A 366 28.04 7.07 -31.21
C LYS A 366 27.29 6.31 -32.31
N PRO A 367 25.99 6.03 -32.12
CA PRO A 367 25.04 6.67 -33.04
C PRO A 367 23.83 7.33 -32.33
N ALA A 368 23.13 8.11 -33.14
CA ALA A 368 22.30 9.25 -32.79
C ALA A 368 20.92 8.92 -32.20
N ARG A 369 20.47 9.80 -31.30
CA ARG A 369 19.14 9.85 -30.71
C ARG A 369 18.23 10.65 -31.65
N GLN A 370 17.21 10.02 -32.23
CA GLN A 370 16.16 10.71 -33.00
C GLN A 370 15.28 11.54 -32.07
N THR A 371 15.26 12.85 -32.31
CA THR A 371 14.36 13.85 -31.75
C THR A 371 12.96 13.66 -32.33
N ARG A 372 11.94 13.44 -31.47
CA ARG A 372 10.54 13.65 -31.86
C ARG A 372 10.14 15.08 -31.50
N GLN A 373 9.74 15.80 -32.54
CA GLN A 373 9.30 17.19 -32.51
C GLN A 373 7.98 17.35 -31.76
N THR A 374 7.91 18.40 -30.96
CA THR A 374 6.73 18.90 -30.25
C THR A 374 5.80 19.55 -31.27
N ILE A 375 4.57 19.03 -31.42
CA ILE A 375 3.50 19.70 -32.17
C ILE A 375 2.64 20.47 -31.16
N THR A 376 2.64 21.79 -31.28
CA THR A 376 1.71 22.70 -30.60
C THR A 376 0.44 22.83 -31.45
N PRO A 377 -0.78 22.66 -30.93
CA PRO A 377 -1.98 23.08 -31.64
C PRO A 377 -2.23 24.58 -31.43
N LYS A 378 -2.52 25.28 -32.52
CA LYS A 378 -3.15 26.61 -32.53
C LYS A 378 -4.67 26.41 -32.61
N MET A 379 -5.37 27.17 -31.75
CA MET A 379 -6.83 27.41 -31.64
C MET A 379 -7.69 26.22 -31.20
#